data_AF-A0ABC8T783-F1
#
_entry.id   AF-A0ABC8T783-F1
#
_cell.length_a   1.000
_cell.length_b   1.000
_cell.length_c   1.000
_cell.angle_alpha   90.00
_cell.angle_beta   90.00
_cell.angle_gamma   90.00
#
_symmetry.space_group_name_H-M   'P 1'
#
loop_
_entity.id
_entity.type
_entity.pdbx_description
1 polymer ?
#
loop_
_entity_poly.entity_id
_entity_poly.type
_entity_poly.pdbx_seq_one_letter_code
_entity_poly.pdbx_strand_id
1 'polypeptide(L)'
;MGEVAVVPSSCYKSFLIRAGAHFSRWQWKGKPSGKWPCRVWRDDSRSQPLLIKSQTTKPSTYSSSITTDIPLYESPEASFDEYLKDKPRVFKAIFPDKRRSQQLNEEDWRIHMLPIQFLFLTVWPVIDMRLKCKSKGIDYPARVPHDITKVLDLEIIRWELQGLDDILKPSQFSLGVKGALYPERQEAQSRLKGQLQMTISFVLPPVLALVPEDVRRDVAESVLKRLVESMKHKVNGSLLADYFEFKKEKPKSLVSAEG
;
A
#
# COMPACT_ATOMS: atom_id res chain seq x y z
N MET A 1 36.81 22.34 41.05
CA MET A 1 35.61 21.64 41.55
C MET A 1 34.61 21.66 40.40
N GLY A 2 34.57 20.70 39.46
CA GLY A 2 34.46 19.25 39.62
C GLY A 2 33.00 18.94 40.01
N GLU A 3 32.13 18.30 39.23
CA GLU A 3 32.28 17.32 38.15
C GLU A 3 31.19 17.46 37.07
N VAL A 4 31.57 17.10 35.85
CA VAL A 4 30.72 16.75 34.72
C VAL A 4 30.67 15.23 34.67
N ALA A 5 29.47 14.63 34.66
CA ALA A 5 29.31 13.19 34.46
C ALA A 5 28.63 12.91 33.11
N VAL A 6 29.44 12.40 32.20
CA VAL A 6 29.09 11.73 30.94
C VAL A 6 28.48 10.37 31.26
N VAL A 7 27.43 9.96 30.54
CA VAL A 7 27.01 8.54 30.48
C VAL A 7 26.88 8.12 29.01
N PRO A 8 27.47 6.97 28.61
CA PRO A 8 27.63 6.60 27.20
C PRO A 8 26.52 5.68 26.65
N SER A 9 26.62 5.53 25.34
CA SER A 9 25.87 4.72 24.36
C SER A 9 25.96 3.19 24.50
N SER A 10 25.09 2.49 23.75
CA SER A 10 25.18 1.09 23.26
C SER A 10 24.57 0.01 24.19
N CYS A 11 23.97 -1.11 23.78
CA CYS A 11 23.99 -1.84 22.51
C CYS A 11 22.75 -2.76 22.37
N TYR A 12 22.37 -3.03 21.12
CA TYR A 12 21.45 -4.10 20.69
C TYR A 12 21.93 -5.50 21.15
N LYS A 13 21.00 -6.40 21.50
CA LYS A 13 21.11 -7.84 21.20
C LYS A 13 19.75 -8.56 21.30
N SER A 14 19.39 -9.13 20.17
CA SER A 14 18.36 -10.13 19.87
C SER A 14 18.38 -11.36 20.79
N PHE A 15 17.22 -11.98 21.01
CA PHE A 15 17.14 -13.41 21.37
C PHE A 15 16.10 -14.15 20.52
N LEU A 16 16.56 -15.28 19.99
CA LEU A 16 15.85 -16.27 19.19
C LEU A 16 15.05 -17.25 20.06
N ILE A 17 14.05 -17.87 19.41
CA ILE A 17 13.19 -18.95 19.89
C ILE A 17 13.95 -20.29 19.97
N ARG A 18 13.77 -21.08 21.04
CA ARG A 18 13.44 -22.53 20.94
C ARG A 18 13.06 -23.19 22.29
N ALA A 19 11.84 -23.73 22.27
CA ALA A 19 11.36 -25.04 22.76
C ALA A 19 11.95 -25.72 24.01
N GLY A 20 11.03 -26.14 24.90
CA GLY A 20 10.94 -27.54 25.32
C GLY A 20 11.19 -27.88 26.79
N ALA A 21 10.31 -28.75 27.32
CA ALA A 21 10.47 -29.65 28.47
C ALA A 21 10.08 -29.18 29.89
N HIS A 22 8.86 -29.58 30.29
CA HIS A 22 8.55 -30.61 31.31
C HIS A 22 9.19 -30.56 32.72
N PHE A 23 8.30 -30.49 33.73
CA PHE A 23 8.37 -30.95 35.13
C PHE A 23 9.61 -30.60 35.99
N SER A 24 9.40 -29.86 37.10
CA SER A 24 8.97 -30.45 38.38
C SER A 24 9.03 -29.44 39.55
N ARG A 25 7.95 -29.47 40.35
CA ARG A 25 7.90 -29.41 41.82
C ARG A 25 9.07 -28.71 42.54
N TRP A 26 8.81 -27.51 43.07
CA TRP A 26 9.35 -27.09 44.38
C TRP A 26 8.26 -26.39 45.20
N GLN A 27 8.01 -26.99 46.37
CA GLN A 27 7.10 -26.53 47.42
C GLN A 27 7.61 -25.24 48.05
N TRP A 28 6.73 -24.25 48.20
CA TRP A 28 6.90 -23.17 49.16
C TRP A 28 5.93 -23.39 50.33
N LYS A 29 6.52 -23.69 51.49
CA LYS A 29 5.84 -23.64 52.79
C LYS A 29 5.66 -22.17 53.18
N GLY A 30 4.43 -21.70 53.19
CA GLY A 30 4.01 -20.49 53.87
C GLY A 30 2.64 -20.73 54.50
N LYS A 31 2.57 -20.77 55.83
CA LYS A 31 1.30 -20.86 56.58
C LYS A 31 0.46 -19.59 56.33
N PRO A 32 -0.84 -19.69 56.00
CA PRO A 32 -1.74 -18.56 56.07
C PRO A 32 -2.40 -18.52 57.47
N SER A 33 -2.26 -17.41 58.18
CA SER A 33 -3.07 -17.10 59.36
C SER A 33 -3.96 -15.90 59.05
N GLY A 34 -5.26 -16.13 58.97
CA GLY A 34 -6.26 -15.08 58.75
C GLY A 34 -7.56 -15.66 58.22
N LYS A 35 -8.37 -16.24 59.11
CA LYS A 35 -9.74 -16.64 58.79
C LYS A 35 -10.59 -15.39 58.61
N TRP A 36 -11.06 -15.14 57.40
CA TRP A 36 -12.21 -14.27 57.13
C TRP A 36 -13.27 -15.12 56.41
N PRO A 37 -14.53 -15.12 56.86
CA PRO A 37 -15.57 -15.93 56.22
C PRO A 37 -15.99 -15.27 54.90
N CYS A 38 -15.62 -15.88 53.78
CA CYS A 38 -16.22 -15.58 52.48
C CYS A 38 -17.67 -16.08 52.50
N ARG A 39 -18.62 -15.17 52.75
CA ARG A 39 -20.02 -15.37 52.34
C ARG A 39 -20.03 -15.42 50.81
N VAL A 40 -20.28 -16.60 50.26
CA VAL A 40 -20.63 -16.77 48.84
C VAL A 40 -21.97 -16.10 48.62
N TRP A 41 -21.96 -14.86 48.13
CA TRP A 41 -23.11 -14.29 47.46
C TRP A 41 -23.17 -14.95 46.09
N ARG A 42 -24.17 -15.82 45.90
CA ARG A 42 -24.57 -16.28 44.57
C ARG A 42 -25.26 -15.10 43.92
N ASP A 43 -24.51 -14.32 43.15
CA ASP A 43 -25.08 -13.33 42.25
C ASP A 43 -25.47 -14.06 40.96
N ASP A 44 -26.77 -14.30 40.79
CA ASP A 44 -27.35 -14.90 39.59
C ASP A 44 -27.54 -13.81 38.53
N SER A 45 -26.42 -13.17 38.15
CA SER A 45 -26.42 -12.20 37.06
C SER A 45 -26.20 -12.94 35.75
N ARG A 46 -27.31 -13.35 35.12
CA ARG A 46 -27.35 -13.73 33.70
C ARG A 46 -26.57 -12.69 32.90
N SER A 47 -25.39 -13.07 32.43
CA SER A 47 -24.63 -12.31 31.45
C SER A 47 -25.46 -12.25 30.17
N GLN A 48 -26.21 -11.16 29.99
CA GLN A 48 -26.76 -10.85 28.68
C GLN A 48 -25.58 -10.65 27.73
N PRO A 49 -25.50 -11.38 26.61
CA PRO A 49 -24.55 -11.01 25.58
C PRO A 49 -24.87 -9.58 25.16
N LEU A 50 -23.87 -8.70 25.26
CA LEU A 50 -23.96 -7.35 24.72
C LEU A 50 -24.21 -7.49 23.22
N LEU A 51 -25.48 -7.47 22.83
CA LEU A 51 -25.91 -7.33 21.46
C LEU A 51 -25.48 -5.92 21.06
N ILE A 52 -24.25 -5.80 20.54
CA ILE A 52 -23.83 -4.60 19.82
C ILE A 52 -24.78 -4.53 18.63
N LYS A 53 -25.86 -3.76 18.79
CA LYS A 53 -26.74 -3.41 17.68
C LYS A 53 -25.82 -2.82 16.61
N SER A 54 -25.69 -3.52 15.49
CA SER A 54 -25.02 -3.02 14.31
C SER A 54 -25.79 -1.81 13.81
N GLN A 55 -25.45 -0.64 14.34
CA GLN A 55 -25.83 0.61 13.70
C GLN A 55 -25.30 0.51 12.27
N THR A 56 -26.15 0.77 11.28
CA THR A 56 -25.78 0.93 9.88
C THR A 56 -24.91 2.18 9.75
N THR A 57 -23.65 2.06 10.19
CA THR A 57 -22.64 3.10 10.07
C THR A 57 -22.33 3.27 8.59
N LYS A 58 -22.55 4.49 8.08
CA LYS A 58 -22.15 4.84 6.71
C LYS A 58 -20.64 4.66 6.56
N PRO A 59 -20.16 4.09 5.43
CA PRO A 59 -18.73 3.98 5.19
C PRO A 59 -18.10 5.37 5.11
N SER A 60 -16.99 5.55 5.81
CA SER A 60 -16.14 6.75 5.67
C SER A 60 -15.29 6.58 4.43
N THR A 61 -15.25 7.58 3.55
CA THR A 61 -14.48 7.55 2.31
C THR A 61 -13.40 8.61 2.33
N TYR A 62 -12.18 8.19 2.00
CA TYR A 62 -10.98 9.01 1.93
C TYR A 62 -10.39 8.91 0.54
N SER A 63 -9.93 10.03 -0.02
CA SER A 63 -9.27 10.03 -1.33
C SER A 63 -8.01 10.88 -1.26
N SER A 64 -6.98 10.44 -1.97
CA SER A 64 -5.75 11.19 -2.18
C SER A 64 -5.32 11.05 -3.62
N SER A 65 -4.72 12.09 -4.18
CA SER A 65 -4.27 12.09 -5.56
C SER A 65 -2.89 12.67 -5.66
N ILE A 66 -2.14 12.21 -6.65
CA ILE A 66 -0.79 12.66 -6.91
C ILE A 66 -0.54 12.73 -8.40
N THR A 67 0.27 13.71 -8.82
CA THR A 67 0.71 13.86 -10.20
C THR A 67 2.23 13.71 -10.30
N THR A 68 2.65 13.07 -11.37
CA THR A 68 4.04 12.88 -11.76
C THR A 68 4.29 13.68 -13.02
N ASP A 69 5.46 14.31 -13.07
CA ASP A 69 5.89 15.06 -14.23
C ASP A 69 7.41 14.89 -14.34
N ILE A 70 7.84 14.04 -15.26
CA ILE A 70 9.25 13.66 -15.43
C ILE A 70 9.75 14.33 -16.71
N PRO A 71 10.61 15.37 -16.62
CA PRO A 71 11.23 15.97 -17.79
C PRO A 71 12.23 14.98 -18.41
N LEU A 72 12.03 14.61 -19.67
CA LEU A 72 12.80 13.56 -20.32
C LEU A 72 13.02 13.90 -21.81
N TYR A 73 14.25 13.76 -22.28
CA TYR A 73 14.52 13.89 -23.71
C TYR A 73 14.15 12.60 -24.45
N GLU A 74 13.05 12.67 -25.19
CA GLU A 74 12.60 11.60 -26.09
C GLU A 74 13.55 11.53 -27.30
N SER A 75 14.03 10.33 -27.64
CA SER A 75 14.80 10.15 -28.90
C SER A 75 13.92 9.56 -30.00
N PRO A 76 14.19 9.88 -31.27
CA PRO A 76 13.43 9.36 -32.41
C PRO A 76 13.39 7.82 -32.46
N GLU A 77 14.48 7.16 -32.06
CA GLU A 77 14.64 5.70 -32.07
C GLU A 77 13.96 5.00 -30.87
N ALA A 78 13.54 5.77 -29.87
CA ALA A 78 13.01 5.25 -28.61
C ALA A 78 11.90 6.17 -28.08
N SER A 79 10.81 6.27 -28.84
CA SER A 79 9.66 7.10 -28.47
C SER A 79 8.97 6.63 -27.18
N PHE A 80 8.33 7.56 -26.47
CA PHE A 80 7.46 7.22 -25.34
C PHE A 80 6.27 6.37 -25.77
N ASP A 81 5.83 6.50 -27.01
CA ASP A 81 4.72 5.71 -27.53
C ASP A 81 5.08 4.22 -27.59
N GLU A 82 6.29 3.90 -28.01
CA GLU A 82 6.79 2.53 -27.97
C GLU A 82 7.04 2.05 -26.55
N TYR A 83 7.62 2.91 -25.71
CA TYR A 83 7.86 2.61 -24.31
C TYR A 83 6.56 2.22 -23.59
N LEU A 84 5.49 3.02 -23.72
CA LEU A 84 4.20 2.80 -23.07
C LEU A 84 3.42 1.59 -23.64
N LYS A 85 3.73 1.15 -24.87
CA LYS A 85 3.17 -0.09 -25.43
C LYS A 85 3.74 -1.34 -24.74
N ASP A 86 4.98 -1.28 -24.26
CA ASP A 86 5.61 -2.37 -23.51
C ASP A 86 5.08 -2.42 -22.07
N LYS A 87 3.83 -2.86 -21.92
CA LYS A 87 3.13 -2.96 -20.62
C LYS A 87 3.95 -3.72 -19.58
N PRO A 88 4.54 -4.90 -19.87
CA PRO A 88 5.35 -5.63 -18.88
C PRO A 88 6.58 -4.84 -18.40
N ARG A 89 7.24 -4.09 -19.29
CA ARG A 89 8.36 -3.22 -18.92
C ARG A 89 7.92 -2.08 -18.02
N VAL A 90 6.93 -1.31 -18.46
CA VAL A 90 6.43 -0.17 -17.68
C VAL A 90 5.87 -0.63 -16.34
N PHE A 91 5.18 -1.77 -16.30
CA PHE A 91 4.74 -2.38 -15.05
C PHE A 91 5.91 -2.63 -14.08
N LYS A 92 7.00 -3.25 -14.57
CA LYS A 92 8.21 -3.50 -13.76
C LYS A 92 8.88 -2.21 -13.32
N ALA A 93 8.82 -1.15 -14.11
CA ALA A 93 9.32 0.15 -13.71
C ALA A 93 8.47 0.78 -12.59
N ILE A 94 7.15 0.64 -12.63
CA ILE A 94 6.24 1.16 -11.58
C ILE A 94 6.31 0.29 -10.31
N PHE A 95 6.40 -1.03 -10.47
CA PHE A 95 6.45 -2.04 -9.41
C PHE A 95 7.72 -2.91 -9.54
N PRO A 96 8.90 -2.40 -9.13
CA PRO A 96 10.18 -3.08 -9.37
C PRO A 96 10.40 -4.35 -8.54
N ASP A 97 9.60 -4.57 -7.49
CA ASP A 97 9.75 -5.72 -6.62
C ASP A 97 9.11 -6.99 -7.20
N LYS A 98 9.93 -7.73 -7.95
CA LYS A 98 9.53 -8.98 -8.62
C LYS A 98 9.01 -10.06 -7.67
N ARG A 99 9.42 -10.05 -6.39
CA ARG A 99 8.96 -11.05 -5.41
C ARG A 99 7.53 -10.80 -4.96
N ARG A 100 7.04 -9.58 -5.18
CA ARG A 100 5.72 -9.12 -4.76
C ARG A 100 4.80 -8.84 -5.92
N SER A 101 5.17 -9.20 -7.14
CA SER A 101 4.33 -9.01 -8.32
C SER A 101 4.31 -10.27 -9.17
N GLN A 102 3.12 -10.66 -9.61
CA GLN A 102 2.91 -11.77 -10.53
C GLN A 102 2.04 -11.31 -11.69
N GLN A 103 2.46 -11.58 -12.92
CA GLN A 103 1.63 -11.33 -14.08
C GLN A 103 0.54 -12.41 -14.16
N LEU A 104 -0.72 -12.00 -14.27
CA LEU A 104 -1.88 -12.90 -14.38
C LEU A 104 -2.24 -13.14 -15.85
N ASN A 105 -2.19 -12.10 -16.68
CA ASN A 105 -2.39 -12.16 -18.13
C ASN A 105 -1.68 -10.97 -18.83
N GLU A 106 -2.01 -10.69 -20.08
CA GLU A 106 -1.39 -9.60 -20.85
C GLU A 106 -1.68 -8.18 -20.33
N GLU A 107 -2.74 -8.01 -19.53
CA GLU A 107 -3.22 -6.72 -18.99
C GLU A 107 -3.31 -6.70 -17.47
N ASP A 108 -3.24 -7.83 -16.77
CA ASP A 108 -3.51 -7.92 -15.33
C ASP A 108 -2.30 -8.46 -14.57
N TRP A 109 -2.02 -7.85 -13.42
CA TRP A 109 -0.96 -8.23 -12.50
C TRP A 109 -1.46 -8.26 -11.05
N ARG A 110 -1.07 -9.28 -10.30
CA ARG A 110 -1.28 -9.38 -8.86
C ARG A 110 -0.09 -8.81 -8.11
N ILE A 111 -0.32 -7.91 -7.17
CA ILE A 111 0.70 -7.20 -6.40
C ILE A 111 0.44 -7.38 -4.91
N HIS A 112 1.45 -7.85 -4.19
CA HIS A 112 1.51 -7.88 -2.74
C HIS A 112 2.10 -6.56 -2.23
N MET A 113 1.24 -5.71 -1.67
CA MET A 113 1.64 -4.39 -1.21
C MET A 113 2.47 -4.46 0.07
N LEU A 114 3.20 -3.39 0.36
CA LEU A 114 3.85 -3.27 1.67
C LEU A 114 2.77 -3.17 2.76
N PRO A 115 3.06 -3.64 3.98
CA PRO A 115 2.12 -3.54 5.08
C PRO A 115 1.72 -2.08 5.33
N ILE A 116 0.42 -1.84 5.50
CA ILE A 116 -0.12 -0.54 5.84
C ILE A 116 -0.52 -0.57 7.31
N GLN A 117 -0.06 0.42 8.06
CA GLN A 117 -0.45 0.60 9.46
C GLN A 117 -1.54 1.65 9.57
N PHE A 118 -2.60 1.32 10.32
CA PHE A 118 -3.68 2.24 10.64
C PHE A 118 -4.01 2.09 12.13
N LEU A 119 -3.74 3.14 12.90
CA LEU A 119 -3.76 3.09 14.37
C LEU A 119 -2.85 1.95 14.87
N PHE A 120 -3.40 0.96 15.56
CA PHE A 120 -2.68 -0.22 16.03
C PHE A 120 -2.86 -1.45 15.11
N LEU A 121 -3.60 -1.31 14.01
CA LEU A 121 -3.80 -2.39 13.04
C LEU A 121 -2.69 -2.36 11.98
N THR A 122 -2.27 -3.54 11.56
CA THR A 122 -1.42 -3.73 10.37
C THR A 122 -2.19 -4.58 9.37
N VAL A 123 -2.22 -4.15 8.12
CA VAL A 123 -2.87 -4.88 7.02
C VAL A 123 -1.89 -5.13 5.90
N TRP A 124 -2.08 -6.24 5.18
CA TRP A 124 -1.27 -6.62 4.03
C TRP A 124 -2.18 -6.67 2.80
N PRO A 125 -2.29 -5.56 2.04
CA PRO A 125 -3.14 -5.54 0.87
C PRO A 125 -2.55 -6.38 -0.26
N VAL A 126 -3.41 -7.11 -0.96
CA VAL A 126 -3.08 -7.75 -2.23
C VAL A 126 -4.03 -7.18 -3.27
N ILE A 127 -3.51 -6.68 -4.38
CA ILE A 127 -4.30 -6.03 -5.43
C ILE A 127 -4.08 -6.72 -6.77
N ASP A 128 -5.13 -6.86 -7.55
CA ASP A 128 -5.02 -7.16 -8.98
C ASP A 128 -5.19 -5.83 -9.72
N MET A 129 -4.15 -5.42 -10.45
CA MET A 129 -4.08 -4.18 -11.20
C MET A 129 -4.05 -4.46 -12.69
N ARG A 130 -4.86 -3.70 -13.44
CA ARG A 130 -4.98 -3.75 -14.88
C ARG A 130 -4.26 -2.57 -15.53
N LEU A 131 -3.49 -2.83 -16.58
CA LEU A 131 -2.85 -1.81 -17.43
C LEU A 131 -3.39 -1.92 -18.86
N LYS A 132 -4.01 -0.84 -19.35
CA LYS A 132 -4.50 -0.72 -20.74
C LYS A 132 -3.78 0.38 -21.48
N CYS A 133 -3.25 0.08 -22.64
CA CYS A 133 -2.68 1.10 -23.52
C CYS A 133 -3.77 1.60 -24.49
N LYS A 134 -4.23 2.83 -24.30
CA LYS A 134 -5.18 3.54 -25.15
C LYS A 134 -4.45 4.44 -26.15
N SER A 135 -5.08 4.69 -27.29
CA SER A 135 -4.57 5.57 -28.35
C SER A 135 -5.73 6.29 -29.04
N LYS A 136 -5.41 7.29 -29.87
CA LYS A 136 -6.38 8.04 -30.70
C LYS A 136 -7.37 8.91 -29.90
N GLY A 137 -7.09 9.21 -28.64
CA GLY A 137 -7.94 10.10 -27.83
C GLY A 137 -9.29 9.54 -27.41
N ILE A 138 -9.61 8.29 -27.75
CA ILE A 138 -10.88 7.62 -27.42
C ILE A 138 -10.79 7.04 -26.00
N ASP A 139 -11.82 7.29 -25.19
CA ASP A 139 -11.94 6.81 -23.80
C ASP A 139 -10.77 7.20 -22.87
N TYR A 140 -10.14 8.34 -23.16
CA TYR A 140 -9.13 8.90 -22.29
C TYR A 140 -9.76 9.44 -21.00
N PRO A 141 -9.07 9.33 -19.84
CA PRO A 141 -9.54 9.94 -18.61
C PRO A 141 -9.70 11.46 -18.76
N ALA A 142 -10.71 12.05 -18.11
CA ALA A 142 -11.10 13.47 -18.30
C ALA A 142 -9.99 14.52 -18.07
N ARG A 143 -8.89 14.15 -17.41
CA ARG A 143 -7.73 15.02 -17.15
C ARG A 143 -6.57 14.82 -18.12
N VAL A 144 -6.76 14.02 -19.16
CA VAL A 144 -5.76 13.78 -20.21
C VAL A 144 -6.23 14.45 -21.49
N PRO A 145 -5.43 15.36 -22.07
CA PRO A 145 -5.77 16.01 -23.33
C PRO A 145 -5.99 15.00 -24.48
N HIS A 146 -6.88 15.30 -25.42
CA HIS A 146 -7.20 14.38 -26.53
C HIS A 146 -6.11 14.33 -27.61
N ASP A 147 -5.24 15.34 -27.68
CA ASP A 147 -4.07 15.41 -28.56
C ASP A 147 -2.93 14.47 -28.12
N ILE A 148 -3.03 13.89 -26.92
CA ILE A 148 -2.09 12.89 -26.44
C ILE A 148 -2.13 11.64 -27.33
N THR A 149 -0.97 11.27 -27.89
CA THR A 149 -0.85 10.15 -28.82
C THR A 149 -1.16 8.79 -28.17
N LYS A 150 -0.83 8.64 -26.89
CA LYS A 150 -0.94 7.38 -26.16
C LYS A 150 -1.12 7.58 -24.66
N VAL A 151 -1.98 6.76 -24.06
CA VAL A 151 -2.21 6.76 -22.62
C VAL A 151 -2.13 5.34 -22.09
N LEU A 152 -1.29 5.12 -21.10
CA LEU A 152 -1.32 3.91 -20.28
C LEU A 152 -2.26 4.16 -19.10
N ASP A 153 -3.42 3.54 -19.12
CA ASP A 153 -4.44 3.57 -18.08
C ASP A 153 -4.17 2.47 -17.06
N LEU A 154 -4.27 2.79 -15.77
CA LEU A 154 -4.02 1.89 -14.65
C LEU A 154 -5.24 1.86 -13.73
N GLU A 155 -5.77 0.67 -13.45
CA GLU A 155 -6.90 0.52 -12.54
C GLU A 155 -6.76 -0.73 -11.65
N ILE A 156 -7.15 -0.63 -10.38
CA ILE A 156 -7.39 -1.83 -9.56
C ILE A 156 -8.71 -2.46 -9.98
N ILE A 157 -8.68 -3.75 -10.28
CA ILE A 157 -9.88 -4.53 -10.62
C ILE A 157 -10.34 -5.43 -9.47
N ARG A 158 -9.41 -5.86 -8.61
CA ARG A 158 -9.69 -6.68 -7.42
C ARG A 158 -8.72 -6.34 -6.30
N TRP A 159 -9.15 -6.53 -5.07
CA TRP A 159 -8.31 -6.34 -3.89
C TRP A 159 -8.69 -7.33 -2.79
N GLU A 160 -7.73 -7.62 -1.92
CA GLU A 160 -7.86 -8.47 -0.74
C GLU A 160 -7.10 -7.80 0.43
N LEU A 161 -7.66 -7.86 1.63
CA LEU A 161 -6.98 -7.42 2.86
C LEU A 161 -6.61 -8.63 3.71
N GLN A 162 -5.31 -8.85 3.88
CA GLN A 162 -4.78 -9.94 4.71
C GLN A 162 -4.27 -9.42 6.06
N GLY A 163 -4.17 -10.32 7.04
CA GLY A 163 -3.58 -10.10 8.36
C GLY A 163 -4.43 -9.35 9.38
N LEU A 164 -5.74 -9.24 9.13
CA LEU A 164 -6.73 -8.87 10.15
C LEU A 164 -7.46 -10.12 10.64
N ASP A 165 -7.63 -10.22 11.96
CA ASP A 165 -8.59 -11.14 12.57
C ASP A 165 -10.01 -10.78 12.15
N ASP A 166 -10.92 -11.75 12.10
CA ASP A 166 -12.28 -11.54 11.59
C ASP A 166 -13.06 -10.46 12.36
N ILE A 167 -12.78 -10.27 13.65
CA ILE A 167 -13.38 -9.22 14.50
C ILE A 167 -12.86 -7.82 14.15
N LEU A 168 -11.63 -7.75 13.59
CA LEU A 168 -10.96 -6.52 13.20
C LEU A 168 -11.18 -6.18 11.72
N LYS A 169 -11.76 -7.10 10.94
CA LYS A 169 -12.09 -6.84 9.54
C LYS A 169 -13.25 -5.85 9.45
N PRO A 170 -13.14 -4.81 8.62
CA PRO A 170 -14.24 -3.92 8.36
C PRO A 170 -15.39 -4.69 7.68
N SER A 171 -16.63 -4.42 8.08
CA SER A 171 -17.82 -5.06 7.50
C SER A 171 -18.03 -4.66 6.04
N GLN A 172 -17.55 -3.48 5.66
CA GLN A 172 -17.45 -3.02 4.28
C GLN A 172 -16.09 -2.36 4.10
N PHE A 173 -15.40 -2.71 3.02
CA PHE A 173 -14.18 -2.04 2.59
C PHE A 173 -14.19 -1.95 1.06
N SER A 174 -13.60 -0.89 0.52
CA SER A 174 -13.27 -0.78 -0.88
C SER A 174 -11.94 -0.05 -1.03
N LEU A 175 -11.14 -0.52 -1.98
CA LEU A 175 -9.92 0.14 -2.42
C LEU A 175 -10.04 0.38 -3.92
N GLY A 176 -10.04 1.66 -4.29
CA GLY A 176 -9.95 2.12 -5.66
C GLY A 176 -8.60 2.76 -5.92
N VAL A 177 -7.94 2.38 -7.00
CA VAL A 177 -6.82 3.13 -7.56
C VAL A 177 -7.09 3.27 -9.04
N LYS A 178 -6.98 4.50 -9.55
CA LYS A 178 -7.07 4.83 -10.96
C LYS A 178 -5.95 5.79 -11.31
N GLY A 179 -5.27 5.56 -12.42
CA GLY A 179 -4.20 6.43 -12.86
C GLY A 179 -3.98 6.37 -14.35
N ALA A 180 -3.22 7.34 -14.86
CA ALA A 180 -2.86 7.43 -16.26
C ALA A 180 -1.40 7.88 -16.37
N LEU A 181 -0.67 7.33 -17.33
CA LEU A 181 0.69 7.73 -17.69
C LEU A 181 0.72 8.03 -19.20
N TYR A 182 1.22 9.20 -19.58
CA TYR A 182 1.16 9.68 -20.96
C TYR A 182 2.31 10.63 -21.31
N PRO A 183 2.74 10.69 -22.58
CA PRO A 183 3.74 11.63 -23.02
C PRO A 183 3.11 12.99 -23.31
N GLU A 184 3.73 14.06 -22.85
CA GLU A 184 3.44 15.43 -23.27
C GLU A 184 4.65 15.96 -24.04
N ARG A 185 4.44 16.38 -25.28
CA ARG A 185 5.50 16.88 -26.16
C ARG A 185 5.28 18.37 -26.39
N GLN A 186 6.25 19.17 -25.99
CA GLN A 186 6.32 20.58 -26.32
C GLN A 186 7.57 20.80 -27.22
N GLU A 187 7.59 21.87 -28.01
CA GLU A 187 8.55 22.08 -29.11
C GLU A 187 10.02 21.78 -28.77
N ALA A 188 10.46 22.08 -27.55
CA ALA A 188 11.84 21.86 -27.09
C ALA A 188 12.01 20.73 -26.05
N GLN A 189 10.92 20.19 -25.49
CA GLN A 189 10.97 19.24 -24.37
C GLN A 189 9.82 18.24 -24.42
N SER A 190 10.15 16.96 -24.31
CA SER A 190 9.17 15.92 -24.01
C SER A 190 9.12 15.65 -22.50
N ARG A 191 7.96 15.24 -22.00
CA ARG A 191 7.72 14.98 -20.58
C ARG A 191 6.88 13.72 -20.46
N LEU A 192 7.19 12.87 -19.49
CA LEU A 192 6.33 11.76 -19.13
C LEU A 192 5.48 12.19 -17.93
N LYS A 193 4.19 12.44 -18.18
CA LYS A 193 3.23 12.87 -17.17
C LYS A 193 2.43 11.69 -16.65
N GLY A 194 2.17 11.70 -15.36
CA GLY A 194 1.38 10.70 -14.66
C GLY A 194 0.37 11.33 -13.73
N GLN A 195 -0.77 10.69 -13.56
CA GLN A 195 -1.77 11.06 -12.56
C GLN A 195 -2.25 9.78 -11.88
N LEU A 196 -2.44 9.83 -10.57
CA LEU A 196 -2.94 8.71 -9.78
C LEU A 196 -3.92 9.25 -8.75
N GLN A 197 -5.08 8.60 -8.65
CA GLN A 197 -6.06 8.80 -7.59
C GLN A 197 -6.25 7.49 -6.86
N MET A 198 -6.14 7.55 -5.54
CA MET A 198 -6.44 6.45 -4.63
C MET A 198 -7.64 6.84 -3.78
N THR A 199 -8.57 5.91 -3.62
CA THR A 199 -9.77 6.08 -2.80
C THR A 199 -9.93 4.85 -1.92
N ILE A 200 -10.13 5.06 -0.63
CA ILE A 200 -10.39 4.01 0.35
C ILE A 200 -11.73 4.34 1.01
N SER A 201 -12.65 3.38 1.03
CA SER A 201 -13.88 3.50 1.82
C SER A 201 -14.00 2.31 2.76
N PHE A 202 -14.37 2.55 4.01
CA PHE A 202 -14.65 1.46 4.94
C PHE A 202 -15.63 1.82 6.04
N VAL A 203 -16.31 0.79 6.55
CA VAL A 203 -17.01 0.84 7.82
C VAL A 203 -16.05 0.39 8.90
N LEU A 204 -15.87 1.23 9.91
CA LEU A 204 -14.93 0.98 10.97
C LEU A 204 -15.37 -0.22 11.83
N PRO A 205 -14.47 -1.18 12.13
CA PRO A 205 -14.73 -2.23 13.10
C PRO A 205 -15.18 -1.65 14.46
N PRO A 206 -16.16 -2.26 15.15
CA PRO A 206 -16.68 -1.75 16.43
C PRO A 206 -15.61 -1.53 17.50
N VAL A 207 -14.54 -2.33 17.50
CA VAL A 207 -13.41 -2.18 18.43
C VAL A 207 -12.67 -0.86 18.30
N LEU A 208 -12.75 -0.20 17.13
CA LEU A 208 -12.15 1.10 16.87
C LEU A 208 -13.15 2.26 17.10
N ALA A 209 -14.39 1.96 17.49
CA ALA A 209 -15.41 2.99 17.76
C ALA A 209 -15.03 3.90 18.94
N LEU A 210 -14.17 3.43 19.85
CA LEU A 210 -13.66 4.20 20.99
C LEU A 210 -12.67 5.29 20.58
N VAL A 211 -12.11 5.23 19.38
CA VAL A 211 -11.19 6.25 18.88
C VAL A 211 -12.02 7.44 18.37
N PRO A 212 -11.77 8.68 18.88
CA PRO A 212 -12.47 9.88 18.44
C PRO A 212 -12.43 10.03 16.91
N GLU A 213 -13.52 10.52 16.32
CA GLU A 213 -13.66 10.60 14.86
C GLU A 213 -12.55 11.42 14.21
N ASP A 214 -12.20 12.58 14.78
CA ASP A 214 -11.17 13.47 14.27
C ASP A 214 -9.81 12.77 14.19
N VAL A 215 -9.45 12.02 15.24
CA VAL A 215 -8.20 11.23 15.26
C VAL A 215 -8.21 10.16 14.17
N ARG A 216 -9.33 9.46 13.96
CA ARG A 216 -9.43 8.44 12.91
C ARG A 216 -9.29 9.05 11.51
N ARG A 217 -9.94 10.18 11.28
CA ARG A 217 -9.91 10.92 10.02
C ARG A 217 -8.49 11.37 9.71
N ASP A 218 -7.83 12.04 10.64
CA ASP A 218 -6.46 12.55 10.49
C ASP A 218 -5.47 11.41 10.20
N VAL A 219 -5.60 10.29 10.91
CA VAL A 219 -4.75 9.11 10.66
C VAL A 219 -5.04 8.52 9.28
N ALA A 220 -6.31 8.41 8.87
CA ALA A 220 -6.68 7.85 7.56
C ALA A 220 -6.12 8.71 6.41
N GLU A 221 -6.31 10.02 6.50
CA GLU A 221 -5.80 10.97 5.52
C GLU A 221 -4.27 10.97 5.46
N SER A 222 -3.61 10.95 6.63
CA SER A 222 -2.15 10.89 6.73
C SER A 222 -1.57 9.61 6.14
N VAL A 223 -2.17 8.45 6.43
CA VAL A 223 -1.76 7.16 5.84
C VAL A 223 -1.93 7.19 4.33
N LEU A 224 -3.09 7.65 3.84
CA LEU A 224 -3.37 7.68 2.40
C LEU A 224 -2.43 8.62 1.66
N LYS A 225 -2.18 9.81 2.22
CA LYS A 225 -1.22 10.80 1.71
C LYS A 225 0.19 10.22 1.63
N ARG A 226 0.68 9.61 2.71
CA ARG A 226 2.01 8.97 2.74
C ARG A 226 2.15 7.86 1.70
N LEU A 227 1.10 7.08 1.49
CA LEU A 227 1.11 6.01 0.47
C LEU A 227 1.28 6.57 -0.93
N VAL A 228 0.45 7.54 -1.34
CA VAL A 228 0.54 8.11 -2.69
C VAL A 228 1.84 8.91 -2.90
N GLU A 229 2.35 9.59 -1.88
CA GLU A 229 3.63 10.31 -1.94
C GLU A 229 4.81 9.33 -2.08
N SER A 230 4.81 8.25 -1.31
CA SER A 230 5.84 7.19 -1.38
C SER A 230 5.82 6.50 -2.75
N MET A 231 4.64 6.24 -3.30
CA MET A 231 4.47 5.71 -4.66
C MET A 231 5.07 6.67 -5.69
N LYS A 232 4.70 7.96 -5.67
CA LYS A 232 5.24 8.95 -6.63
C LYS A 232 6.76 9.00 -6.59
N HIS A 233 7.37 9.08 -5.41
CA HIS A 233 8.82 9.21 -5.31
C HIS A 233 9.55 8.01 -5.93
N LYS A 234 9.06 6.80 -5.67
CA LYS A 234 9.61 5.55 -6.23
C LYS A 234 9.37 5.45 -7.73
N VAL A 235 8.13 5.66 -8.16
CA VAL A 235 7.72 5.53 -9.56
C VAL A 235 8.49 6.51 -10.46
N ASN A 236 8.70 7.76 -10.01
CA ASN A 236 9.45 8.74 -10.79
C ASN A 236 10.89 8.30 -11.05
N GLY A 237 11.59 7.87 -10.01
CA GLY A 237 12.98 7.40 -10.16
C GLY A 237 13.08 6.14 -11.01
N SER A 238 12.16 5.20 -10.82
CA SER A 238 12.17 3.93 -11.54
C SER A 238 11.75 4.04 -13.01
N LEU A 239 10.73 4.84 -13.35
CA LEU A 239 10.35 5.12 -14.74
C LEU A 239 11.47 5.84 -15.49
N LEU A 240 12.10 6.83 -14.85
CA LEU A 240 13.23 7.56 -15.42
C LEU A 240 14.38 6.59 -15.76
N ALA A 241 14.80 5.78 -14.79
CA ALA A 241 15.90 4.84 -14.97
C ALA A 241 15.58 3.78 -16.05
N ASP A 242 14.38 3.22 -16.04
CA ASP A 242 13.99 2.18 -16.98
C ASP A 242 13.86 2.71 -18.42
N TYR A 243 13.36 3.95 -18.59
CA TYR A 243 13.33 4.60 -19.90
C TYR A 243 14.74 4.87 -20.44
N PHE A 244 15.70 5.23 -19.59
CA PHE A 244 17.09 5.37 -20.03
C PHE A 244 17.69 4.05 -20.52
N GLU A 245 17.35 2.92 -19.89
CA GLU A 245 17.75 1.60 -20.38
C GLU A 245 17.03 1.25 -21.69
N PHE A 246 15.74 1.61 -21.83
CA PHE A 246 14.96 1.37 -23.04
C PHE A 246 15.61 2.03 -24.26
N LYS A 247 16.07 3.27 -24.08
CA LYS A 247 16.79 4.02 -25.11
C LYS A 247 18.10 3.34 -25.54
N LYS A 248 18.80 2.66 -24.63
CA LYS A 248 20.07 1.96 -24.93
C LYS A 248 19.86 0.63 -25.65
N GLU A 249 18.73 -0.02 -25.43
CA GLU A 249 18.39 -1.32 -26.01
C GLU A 249 17.94 -1.20 -27.48
N LYS A 250 17.16 -0.17 -27.81
CA LYS A 250 16.62 0.07 -29.16
C LYS A 250 17.64 0.11 -30.30
N PRO A 251 18.76 0.86 -30.20
CA PRO A 251 19.78 0.85 -31.25
C PRO A 251 20.48 -0.51 -31.42
N LYS A 252 20.44 -1.39 -30.41
CA LYS A 252 21.06 -2.73 -30.48
C LYS A 252 20.15 -3.78 -31.12
N SER A 253 18.82 -3.63 -30.97
CA SER A 253 17.85 -4.59 -31.53
C SER A 253 17.70 -4.51 -33.05
N LEU A 254 18.01 -3.37 -33.68
CA LEU A 254 17.94 -3.22 -35.14
C LEU A 254 19.10 -3.93 -35.85
N VAL A 255 20.26 -4.06 -35.21
CA VAL A 255 21.45 -4.72 -35.80
C VAL A 255 21.39 -6.25 -35.70
N SER A 256 20.63 -6.81 -34.75
CA SER A 256 20.48 -8.27 -34.59
C SER A 256 19.30 -8.88 -35.35
N ALA A 257 18.45 -8.07 -35.99
CA ALA A 257 17.31 -8.56 -36.80
C ALA A 257 17.66 -8.71 -38.30
N GLU A 258 18.88 -8.36 -38.71
CA GLU A 258 19.36 -8.43 -40.10
C GLU A 258 20.46 -9.50 -40.31
N GLY A 259 20.64 -10.42 -39.35
CA GLY A 259 21.67 -11.47 -39.37
C GLY A 259 21.11 -12.89 -39.47
#